data_AF-A0A7S2QUB9-F1
#
_entry.id   AF-A0A7S2QUB9-F1
#
_cell.length_a   1.000
_cell.length_b   1.000
_cell.length_c   1.000
_cell.angle_alpha   90.00
_cell.angle_beta   90.00
_cell.angle_gamma   90.00
#
_symmetry.space_group_name_H-M   'P 1'
#
loop_
_entity.id
_entity.type
_entity.pdbx_description
1 polymer ?
#
loop_
_entity_poly.entity_id
_entity_poly.type
_entity_poly.pdbx_seq_one_letter_code
_entity_poly.pdbx_strand_id
1 'polypeptide(L)'
;EEAGPGQLLPSSCTLADLHTEEEELAGKCRSRPSAHQLLLAKVQQVPLVVRLYNRVVSPARHWATQQYQRLTNSADVRARATLLLTISVLNVVIGATVYKLVTGETWPVALFTVYSILFNAPGTDVTAERTLAASLVVNAIFVVGILVFAVLLGMIGEEVGNQIMALRSGTGPLKLHNHILVLNWNHDLVPALRQL
;
A
#
# COMPACT_ATOMS: atom_id res chain seq x y z
N GLU A 1 19.45 -29.17 -29.05
CA GLU A 1 20.86 -28.96 -29.37
C GLU A 1 21.40 -27.92 -28.40
N GLU A 2 22.67 -28.08 -28.03
CA GLU A 2 23.49 -27.27 -27.13
C GLU A 2 23.43 -27.55 -25.62
N ALA A 3 24.61 -27.97 -25.16
CA ALA A 3 24.98 -28.53 -23.89
C ALA A 3 26.20 -27.77 -23.35
N GLY A 4 26.26 -27.61 -22.01
CA GLY A 4 27.46 -27.21 -21.24
C GLY A 4 27.84 -25.72 -21.29
N PRO A 5 28.66 -25.19 -20.35
CA PRO A 5 29.68 -25.92 -19.59
C PRO A 5 29.79 -25.61 -18.07
N GLY A 6 30.52 -26.46 -17.35
CA GLY A 6 31.54 -25.99 -16.39
C GLY A 6 31.22 -25.97 -14.89
N GLN A 7 31.02 -27.14 -14.27
CA GLN A 7 31.29 -27.26 -12.82
C GLN A 7 32.77 -27.61 -12.60
N LEU A 8 33.50 -26.64 -12.07
CA LEU A 8 34.85 -26.78 -11.54
C LEU A 8 34.81 -27.60 -10.25
N LEU A 9 35.31 -28.84 -10.32
CA LEU A 9 35.77 -29.59 -9.16
C LEU A 9 37.17 -29.08 -8.78
N PRO A 10 37.46 -28.76 -7.50
CA PRO A 10 38.82 -28.56 -7.05
C PRO A 10 39.54 -29.90 -6.97
N SER A 11 40.47 -30.05 -7.91
CA SER A 11 41.67 -30.87 -7.86
C SER A 11 42.39 -30.73 -6.51
N SER A 12 42.64 -31.84 -5.83
CA SER A 12 43.94 -32.19 -5.21
C SER A 12 43.77 -33.40 -4.30
N CYS A 13 44.21 -34.57 -4.78
CA CYS A 13 44.90 -35.60 -4.01
C CYS A 13 45.26 -36.71 -5.00
N THR A 14 46.37 -36.50 -5.70
CA THR A 14 47.04 -37.51 -6.52
C THR A 14 47.56 -38.63 -5.63
N LEU A 15 47.29 -39.84 -6.11
CA LEU A 15 47.67 -41.13 -5.59
C LEU A 15 49.02 -41.49 -6.22
N ALA A 16 50.11 -41.40 -5.45
CA ALA A 16 51.35 -42.15 -5.63
C ALA A 16 52.41 -41.58 -4.67
N ASP A 17 52.63 -42.26 -3.54
CA ASP A 17 53.97 -42.79 -3.30
C ASP A 17 53.91 -43.94 -2.29
N LEU A 18 54.78 -44.90 -2.55
CA LEU A 18 54.82 -46.22 -1.98
C LEU A 18 55.17 -46.21 -0.49
N HIS A 19 54.60 -47.22 0.17
CA HIS A 19 55.18 -48.07 1.22
C HIS A 19 56.13 -47.46 2.26
N THR A 20 55.90 -47.93 3.48
CA THR A 20 56.72 -47.86 4.70
C THR A 20 56.41 -46.65 5.59
N GLU A 21 56.03 -46.96 6.84
CA GLU A 21 55.63 -46.07 7.95
C GLU A 21 54.14 -45.70 8.03
N GLU A 22 53.30 -46.69 8.35
CA GLU A 22 51.83 -46.59 8.39
C GLU A 22 51.18 -46.40 9.78
N GLU A 23 51.86 -46.08 10.89
CA GLU A 23 51.14 -46.09 12.19
C GLU A 23 51.29 -44.93 13.19
N GLU A 24 52.07 -43.85 12.96
CA GLU A 24 52.29 -42.86 14.05
C GLU A 24 51.92 -41.39 13.80
N LEU A 25 51.23 -41.05 12.71
CA LEU A 25 50.82 -39.64 12.46
C LEU A 25 49.33 -39.42 12.14
N ALA A 26 48.51 -40.48 12.12
CA ALA A 26 47.06 -40.39 11.91
C ALA A 26 46.26 -39.98 13.17
N GLY A 27 46.92 -39.65 14.28
CA GLY A 27 46.27 -39.34 15.56
C GLY A 27 45.93 -37.87 15.82
N LYS A 28 46.37 -36.92 14.98
CA LYS A 28 46.40 -35.49 15.36
C LYS A 28 45.69 -34.52 14.42
N CYS A 29 44.65 -34.99 13.72
CA CYS A 29 43.76 -34.15 12.92
C CYS A 29 42.27 -34.48 13.18
N ARG A 30 41.88 -34.75 14.43
CA ARG A 30 40.47 -34.90 14.79
C ARG A 30 40.12 -33.87 15.88
N SER A 31 39.13 -33.02 15.56
CA SER A 31 38.46 -32.03 16.41
C SER A 31 39.04 -30.60 16.47
N ARG A 32 38.95 -29.85 15.35
CA ARG A 32 38.63 -28.42 15.45
C ARG A 32 37.15 -28.26 15.12
N PRO A 33 36.29 -27.82 16.05
CA PRO A 33 34.90 -27.53 15.73
C PRO A 33 34.87 -26.40 14.71
N SER A 34 34.12 -26.58 13.62
CA SER A 34 33.95 -25.55 12.61
C SER A 34 33.37 -24.29 13.25
N ALA A 35 33.85 -23.11 12.85
CA ALA A 35 33.37 -21.82 13.37
C ALA A 35 31.83 -21.66 13.26
N HIS A 36 31.22 -22.39 12.33
CA HIS A 36 29.77 -22.51 12.17
C HIS A 36 29.07 -23.17 13.38
N GLN A 37 29.67 -24.19 14.01
CA GLN A 37 29.11 -24.82 15.20
C GLN A 37 29.24 -23.92 16.44
N LEU A 38 30.30 -23.12 16.52
CA LEU A 38 30.49 -22.18 17.63
C LEU A 38 29.52 -20.98 17.56
N LEU A 39 29.17 -20.52 16.35
CA LEU A 39 28.17 -19.48 16.15
C LEU A 39 26.74 -19.97 16.45
N LEU A 40 26.40 -21.22 16.09
CA LEU A 40 25.10 -21.80 16.42
C LEU A 40 24.91 -21.98 17.93
N ALA A 41 25.98 -22.32 18.68
CA ALA A 41 25.91 -22.42 20.13
C ALA A 41 25.65 -21.07 20.83
N LYS A 42 26.17 -19.95 20.28
CA LYS A 42 25.90 -18.61 20.82
C LYS A 42 24.49 -18.10 20.49
N VAL A 43 23.92 -18.47 19.36
CA VAL A 43 22.53 -18.11 18.99
C VAL A 43 21.49 -18.85 19.85
N GLN A 44 21.87 -19.98 20.47
CA GLN A 44 21.00 -20.74 21.37
C GLN A 44 20.86 -20.12 22.77
N GLN A 45 21.71 -19.15 23.14
CA GLN A 45 21.73 -18.50 24.46
C GLN A 45 20.82 -17.28 24.57
N VAL A 46 19.81 -17.13 23.70
CA VAL A 46 18.74 -16.17 23.95
C VAL A 46 17.92 -16.70 25.13
N PRO A 47 17.88 -16.01 26.29
CA PRO A 47 17.21 -16.53 27.47
C PRO A 47 15.75 -16.85 27.14
N LEU A 48 15.28 -18.01 27.60
CA LEU A 48 13.94 -18.56 27.36
C LEU A 48 12.84 -17.54 27.76
N VAL A 49 13.15 -16.70 28.75
CA VAL A 49 12.33 -15.58 29.21
C VAL A 49 12.09 -14.54 28.11
N VAL A 50 13.11 -14.18 27.30
CA VAL A 50 12.96 -13.23 26.19
C VAL A 50 12.15 -13.86 25.04
N ARG A 51 12.31 -15.17 24.78
CA ARG A 51 11.50 -15.88 23.79
C ARG A 51 10.03 -15.97 24.21
N LEU A 52 9.75 -16.28 25.48
CA LEU A 52 8.39 -16.32 26.02
C LEU A 52 7.75 -14.93 26.08
N TYR A 53 8.50 -13.92 26.53
CA TYR A 53 8.05 -12.54 26.59
C TYR A 53 7.67 -12.03 25.19
N ASN A 54 8.52 -12.24 24.18
CA ASN A 54 8.22 -11.79 22.82
C ASN A 54 7.07 -12.59 22.18
N ARG A 55 6.88 -13.87 22.53
CA ARG A 55 5.78 -14.70 22.01
C ARG A 55 4.42 -14.32 22.60
N VAL A 56 4.38 -13.84 23.83
CA VAL A 56 3.14 -13.43 24.52
C VAL A 56 2.82 -11.96 24.30
N VAL A 57 3.83 -11.08 24.25
CA VAL A 57 3.64 -9.62 24.16
C VAL A 57 3.53 -9.12 22.71
N SER A 58 4.17 -9.77 21.73
CA SER A 58 4.07 -9.34 20.33
C SER A 58 2.66 -9.38 19.73
N PRO A 59 1.80 -10.41 19.96
CA PRO A 59 0.44 -10.36 19.43
C PRO A 59 -0.37 -9.24 20.10
N ALA A 60 -0.29 -9.07 21.42
CA ALA A 60 -1.04 -8.02 22.11
C ALA A 60 -0.66 -6.60 21.63
N ARG A 61 0.64 -6.37 21.38
CA ARG A 61 1.13 -5.08 20.88
C ARG A 61 0.68 -4.82 19.44
N HIS A 62 0.71 -5.82 18.56
CA HIS A 62 0.21 -5.69 17.19
C HIS A 62 -1.30 -5.47 17.13
N TRP A 63 -2.06 -6.20 17.95
CA TRP A 63 -3.52 -6.01 18.05
C TRP A 63 -3.90 -4.63 18.59
N ALA A 64 -3.18 -4.12 19.61
CA ALA A 64 -3.42 -2.79 20.16
C ALA A 64 -3.11 -1.66 19.16
N THR A 65 -1.98 -1.74 18.45
CA THR A 65 -1.66 -0.75 17.39
C THR A 65 -2.64 -0.80 16.23
N GLN A 66 -3.12 -2.00 15.87
CA GLN A 66 -4.03 -2.19 14.74
C GLN A 66 -5.47 -1.73 15.06
N GLN A 67 -5.91 -1.83 16.32
CA GLN A 67 -7.18 -1.28 16.78
C GLN A 67 -7.15 0.25 16.84
N TYR A 68 -6.08 0.84 17.37
CA TYR A 68 -5.94 2.30 17.47
C TYR A 68 -5.99 2.97 16.09
N GLN A 69 -5.32 2.37 15.11
CA GLN A 69 -5.25 2.92 13.74
C GLN A 69 -6.56 2.80 12.96
N ARG A 70 -7.41 1.81 13.24
CA ARG A 70 -8.75 1.67 12.62
C ARG A 70 -9.76 2.70 13.13
N LEU A 71 -9.70 3.01 14.42
CA LEU A 71 -10.58 4.00 15.04
C LEU A 71 -10.20 5.42 14.63
N THR A 72 -8.90 5.72 14.50
CA THR A 72 -8.45 7.02 13.99
C THR A 72 -8.69 7.20 12.49
N ASN A 73 -8.46 6.17 11.64
CA ASN A 73 -8.65 6.31 10.19
C ASN A 73 -10.12 6.49 9.76
N SER A 74 -11.06 5.78 10.40
CA SER A 74 -12.48 5.86 9.99
C SER A 74 -13.15 7.17 10.38
N ALA A 75 -12.71 7.79 11.48
CA ALA A 75 -13.10 9.15 11.85
C ALA A 75 -12.45 10.19 10.93
N ASP A 76 -11.21 9.96 10.52
CA ASP A 76 -10.45 10.86 9.64
C ASP A 76 -11.02 10.97 8.22
N VAL A 77 -11.45 9.88 7.59
CA VAL A 77 -11.96 9.96 6.20
C VAL A 77 -13.23 10.80 6.14
N ARG A 78 -14.14 10.62 7.10
CA ARG A 78 -15.34 11.45 7.22
C ARG A 78 -14.96 12.90 7.51
N ALA A 79 -14.04 13.15 8.45
CA ALA A 79 -13.58 14.50 8.77
C ALA A 79 -12.93 15.20 7.57
N ARG A 80 -12.05 14.52 6.83
CA ARG A 80 -11.39 15.01 5.61
C ARG A 80 -12.42 15.28 4.51
N ALA A 81 -13.36 14.37 4.28
CA ALA A 81 -14.44 14.58 3.32
C ALA A 81 -15.33 15.77 3.70
N THR A 82 -15.69 15.90 4.99
CA THR A 82 -16.47 17.07 5.46
C THR A 82 -15.68 18.36 5.31
N LEU A 83 -14.38 18.37 5.61
CA LEU A 83 -13.51 19.52 5.45
C LEU A 83 -13.42 19.95 3.99
N LEU A 84 -13.19 18.99 3.07
CA LEU A 84 -13.20 19.26 1.63
C LEU A 84 -14.55 19.78 1.14
N LEU A 85 -15.65 19.21 1.61
CA LEU A 85 -17.00 19.67 1.24
C LEU A 85 -17.23 21.11 1.72
N THR A 86 -16.85 21.43 2.96
CA THR A 86 -16.98 22.80 3.49
C THR A 86 -16.13 23.80 2.72
N ILE A 87 -14.88 23.45 2.38
CA ILE A 87 -14.00 24.30 1.57
C ILE A 87 -14.57 24.50 0.16
N SER A 88 -15.09 23.43 -0.46
CA SER A 88 -15.71 23.51 -1.80
C SER A 88 -16.94 24.42 -1.79
N VAL A 89 -17.82 24.29 -0.80
CA VAL A 89 -18.99 25.17 -0.64
C VAL A 89 -18.55 26.63 -0.46
N LEU A 90 -17.53 26.88 0.36
CA LEU A 90 -16.98 28.22 0.55
C LEU A 90 -16.45 28.81 -0.76
N ASN A 91 -15.69 28.01 -1.55
CA ASN A 91 -15.18 28.44 -2.85
C ASN A 91 -16.32 28.76 -3.84
N VAL A 92 -17.40 27.98 -3.87
CA VAL A 92 -18.57 28.27 -4.71
C VAL A 92 -19.21 29.59 -4.31
N VAL A 93 -19.41 29.83 -3.00
CA VAL A 93 -20.04 31.07 -2.52
C VAL A 93 -19.17 32.29 -2.82
N ILE A 94 -17.86 32.20 -2.58
CA ILE A 94 -16.91 33.29 -2.88
C ILE A 94 -16.88 33.54 -4.40
N GLY A 95 -16.72 32.48 -5.20
CA GLY A 95 -16.70 32.57 -6.66
C GLY A 95 -18.00 33.16 -7.23
N ALA A 96 -19.16 32.74 -6.73
CA ALA A 96 -20.47 33.26 -7.15
C ALA A 96 -20.64 34.73 -6.75
N THR A 97 -20.14 35.13 -5.58
CA THR A 97 -20.17 36.53 -5.15
C THR A 97 -19.34 37.41 -6.09
N VAL A 98 -18.10 37.00 -6.39
CA VAL A 98 -17.22 37.73 -7.31
C VAL A 98 -17.79 37.75 -8.73
N TYR A 99 -18.27 36.61 -9.23
CA TYR A 99 -18.87 36.52 -10.55
C TYR A 99 -20.08 37.44 -10.68
N LYS A 100 -20.98 37.42 -9.68
CA LYS A 100 -22.14 38.32 -9.63
C LYS A 100 -21.75 39.80 -9.65
N LEU A 101 -20.69 40.19 -8.92
CA LEU A 101 -20.23 41.58 -8.90
C LEU A 101 -19.73 42.05 -10.28
N VAL A 102 -19.20 41.14 -11.09
CA VAL A 102 -18.66 41.46 -12.43
C VAL A 102 -19.74 41.41 -13.50
N THR A 103 -20.64 40.41 -13.47
CA THR A 103 -21.66 40.21 -14.51
C THR A 103 -22.98 40.89 -14.22
N GLY A 104 -23.28 41.18 -12.96
CA GLY A 104 -24.57 41.74 -12.53
C GLY A 104 -25.72 40.73 -12.54
N GLU A 105 -25.42 39.44 -12.72
CA GLU A 105 -26.41 38.37 -12.82
C GLU A 105 -27.17 38.09 -11.51
N THR A 106 -28.28 37.34 -11.62
CA THR A 106 -29.02 36.90 -10.44
C THR A 106 -28.23 35.86 -9.64
N TRP A 107 -28.37 35.87 -8.31
CA TRP A 107 -27.72 34.92 -7.41
C TRP A 107 -27.85 33.43 -7.80
N PRO A 108 -29.04 32.90 -8.14
CA PRO A 108 -29.17 31.49 -8.49
C PRO A 108 -28.42 31.14 -9.79
N VAL A 109 -28.40 32.04 -10.77
CA VAL A 109 -27.65 31.86 -12.02
C VAL A 109 -26.16 31.88 -11.73
N ALA A 110 -25.67 32.86 -10.97
CA ALA A 110 -24.25 32.95 -10.60
C ALA A 110 -23.77 31.71 -9.82
N LEU A 111 -24.56 31.23 -8.85
CA LEU A 111 -24.24 30.03 -8.09
C LEU A 111 -24.20 28.79 -8.98
N PHE A 112 -25.19 28.62 -9.85
CA PHE A 112 -25.25 27.47 -10.75
C PHE A 112 -24.10 27.48 -11.76
N THR A 113 -23.79 28.63 -12.35
CA THR A 113 -22.67 28.79 -13.29
C THR A 113 -21.34 28.46 -12.62
N VAL A 114 -21.05 29.06 -11.46
CA VAL A 114 -19.79 28.83 -10.73
C VAL A 114 -19.68 27.38 -10.23
N TYR A 115 -20.76 26.80 -9.70
CA TYR A 115 -20.80 25.38 -9.33
C TYR A 115 -20.47 24.49 -10.53
N SER A 116 -21.10 24.75 -11.67
CA SER A 116 -20.96 23.90 -12.86
C SER A 116 -19.55 24.00 -13.45
N ILE A 117 -18.94 25.19 -13.43
CA ILE A 117 -17.54 25.38 -13.86
C ILE A 117 -16.57 24.71 -12.88
N LEU A 118 -16.78 24.88 -11.57
CA LEU A 118 -15.89 24.34 -10.53
C LEU A 118 -15.82 22.80 -10.59
N PHE A 119 -16.95 22.14 -10.87
CA PHE A 119 -17.04 20.68 -10.98
C PHE A 119 -16.94 20.15 -12.42
N ASN A 120 -16.63 21.03 -13.39
CA ASN A 120 -16.50 20.68 -14.80
C ASN A 120 -17.72 19.89 -15.34
N ALA A 121 -18.92 20.38 -15.06
CA ALA A 121 -20.16 19.75 -15.50
C ALA A 121 -20.26 19.79 -17.05
N PRO A 122 -20.72 18.71 -17.70
CA PRO A 122 -20.82 18.68 -19.15
C PRO A 122 -21.79 19.77 -19.64
N GLY A 123 -21.35 20.56 -20.62
CA GLY A 123 -22.14 21.64 -21.21
C GLY A 123 -21.84 23.05 -20.69
N THR A 124 -20.86 23.22 -19.79
CA THR A 124 -20.38 24.56 -19.42
C THR A 124 -19.19 25.01 -20.27
N ASP A 125 -19.34 26.16 -20.93
CA ASP A 125 -18.26 26.78 -21.68
C ASP A 125 -17.62 27.93 -20.90
N VAL A 126 -16.36 27.74 -20.53
CA VAL A 126 -15.50 28.71 -19.82
C VAL A 126 -15.19 29.95 -20.70
N THR A 127 -15.37 29.81 -22.01
CA THR A 127 -15.04 30.81 -23.04
C THR A 127 -16.27 31.58 -23.55
N ALA A 128 -17.48 31.25 -23.08
CA ALA A 128 -18.71 31.89 -23.55
C ALA A 128 -18.89 33.33 -23.05
N GLU A 129 -18.04 33.77 -22.11
CA GLU A 129 -18.12 35.10 -21.50
C GLU A 129 -17.64 36.22 -22.43
N ARG A 130 -18.46 37.28 -22.53
CA ARG A 130 -18.19 38.41 -23.44
C ARG A 130 -17.25 39.46 -22.86
N THR A 131 -17.09 39.50 -21.53
CA THR A 131 -16.26 40.51 -20.86
C THR A 131 -14.94 39.92 -20.41
N LEU A 132 -13.84 40.67 -20.61
CA LEU A 132 -12.50 40.25 -20.20
C LEU A 132 -12.43 39.99 -18.68
N ALA A 133 -13.12 40.81 -17.89
CA ALA A 133 -13.18 40.66 -16.44
C ALA A 133 -13.89 39.36 -16.02
N ALA A 134 -15.05 39.04 -16.61
CA ALA A 134 -15.75 37.79 -16.30
C ALA A 134 -14.94 36.58 -16.76
N SER A 135 -14.32 36.65 -17.94
CA SER A 135 -13.46 35.58 -18.45
C SER A 135 -12.29 35.30 -17.50
N LEU A 136 -11.62 36.32 -16.95
CA LEU A 136 -10.53 36.13 -15.99
C LEU A 136 -11.02 35.44 -14.70
N VAL A 137 -12.16 35.89 -14.14
CA VAL A 137 -12.76 35.29 -12.95
C VAL A 137 -13.12 33.82 -13.19
N VAL A 138 -13.76 33.53 -14.33
CA VAL A 138 -14.20 32.17 -14.69
C VAL A 138 -12.99 31.24 -14.91
N ASN A 139 -11.93 31.71 -15.57
CA ASN A 139 -10.68 30.94 -15.70
C ASN A 139 -10.00 30.70 -14.35
N ALA A 140 -9.98 31.70 -13.45
CA ALA A 140 -9.43 31.53 -12.10
C ALA A 140 -10.20 30.48 -11.30
N ILE A 141 -11.54 30.53 -11.34
CA ILE A 141 -12.42 29.53 -10.71
C ILE A 141 -12.18 28.14 -11.30
N PHE A 142 -12.01 28.03 -12.61
CA PHE A 142 -11.71 26.76 -13.28
C PHE A 142 -10.40 26.14 -12.79
N VAL A 143 -9.33 26.92 -12.67
CA VAL A 143 -8.04 26.44 -12.13
C VAL A 143 -8.19 25.97 -10.68
N VAL A 144 -8.91 26.71 -9.85
CA VAL A 144 -9.22 26.30 -8.46
C VAL A 144 -10.03 25.00 -8.45
N GLY A 145 -11.00 24.85 -9.34
CA GLY A 145 -11.81 23.64 -9.50
C GLY A 145 -10.98 22.41 -9.82
N ILE A 146 -10.03 22.52 -10.76
CA ILE A 146 -9.09 21.43 -11.08
C ILE A 146 -8.26 21.04 -9.86
N LEU A 147 -7.79 22.01 -9.08
CA LEU A 147 -6.99 21.74 -7.88
C LEU A 147 -7.81 21.02 -6.82
N VAL A 148 -9.04 21.47 -6.56
CA VAL A 148 -9.97 20.80 -5.63
C VAL A 148 -10.27 19.37 -6.10
N PHE A 149 -10.50 19.19 -7.41
CA PHE A 149 -10.74 17.89 -8.00
C PHE A 149 -9.54 16.94 -7.86
N ALA A 150 -8.32 17.44 -8.08
CA ALA A 150 -7.09 16.67 -7.91
C ALA A 150 -6.92 16.19 -6.46
N VAL A 151 -7.18 17.06 -5.48
CA VAL A 151 -7.13 16.69 -4.05
C VAL A 151 -8.19 15.63 -3.72
N LEU A 152 -9.40 15.79 -4.25
CA LEU A 152 -10.48 14.83 -4.05
C LEU A 152 -10.13 13.45 -4.63
N LEU A 153 -9.56 13.41 -5.83
CA LEU A 153 -9.08 12.16 -6.43
C LEU A 153 -7.94 11.53 -5.62
N GLY A 154 -6.99 12.32 -5.13
CA GLY A 154 -5.91 11.83 -4.27
C GLY A 154 -6.47 11.16 -3.00
N MET A 155 -7.42 11.80 -2.34
CA MET A 155 -8.07 11.25 -1.14
C MET A 155 -8.84 9.95 -1.44
N ILE A 156 -9.59 9.89 -2.54
CA ILE A 156 -10.30 8.67 -2.94
C ILE A 156 -9.29 7.55 -3.25
N GLY A 157 -8.18 7.87 -3.92
CA GLY A 157 -7.13 6.91 -4.23
C GLY A 157 -6.50 6.28 -2.98
N GLU A 158 -6.22 7.09 -1.95
CA GLU A 158 -5.74 6.60 -0.65
C GLU A 158 -6.78 5.67 0.01
N GLU A 159 -8.06 6.06 -0.01
CA GLU A 159 -9.13 5.27 0.61
C GLU A 159 -9.35 3.93 -0.11
N VAL A 160 -9.40 3.93 -1.44
CA VAL A 160 -9.50 2.71 -2.24
C VAL A 160 -8.26 1.83 -2.01
N GLY A 161 -7.07 2.41 -1.92
CA GLY A 161 -5.85 1.69 -1.57
C GLY A 161 -5.94 1.00 -0.21
N ASN A 162 -6.43 1.71 0.81
CA ASN A 162 -6.64 1.16 2.14
C ASN A 162 -7.67 0.02 2.16
N GLN A 163 -8.78 0.16 1.42
CA GLN A 163 -9.78 -0.90 1.30
C GLN A 163 -9.22 -2.15 0.61
N ILE A 164 -8.46 -1.98 -0.48
CA ILE A 164 -7.81 -3.11 -1.17
C ILE A 164 -6.83 -3.83 -0.23
N MET A 165 -6.06 -3.09 0.56
CA MET A 165 -5.15 -3.69 1.55
C MET A 165 -5.90 -4.40 2.69
N ALA A 166 -7.04 -3.86 3.14
CA ALA A 166 -7.89 -4.50 4.13
C ALA A 166 -8.49 -5.82 3.60
N LEU A 167 -8.89 -5.86 2.33
CA LEU A 167 -9.35 -7.07 1.65
C LEU A 167 -8.22 -8.09 1.50
N ARG A 168 -7.03 -7.66 1.04
CA ARG A 168 -5.86 -8.54 0.86
C ARG A 168 -5.37 -9.12 2.20
N SER A 169 -5.46 -8.37 3.29
CA SER A 169 -5.08 -8.85 4.62
C SER A 169 -6.11 -9.78 5.27
N GLY A 170 -7.26 -10.03 4.63
CA GLY A 170 -8.33 -10.88 5.19
C GLY A 170 -9.00 -10.27 6.42
N THR A 171 -8.78 -8.99 6.69
CA THR A 171 -9.34 -8.30 7.86
C THR A 171 -10.57 -7.45 7.56
N GLY A 172 -10.98 -7.40 6.29
CA GLY A 172 -12.21 -6.77 5.85
C GLY A 172 -13.44 -7.53 6.36
N PRO A 173 -14.49 -6.83 6.82
CA PRO A 173 -15.74 -7.47 7.24
C PRO A 173 -16.44 -8.05 6.01
N LEU A 174 -16.29 -9.35 5.78
CA LEU A 174 -17.02 -10.05 4.74
C LEU A 174 -18.36 -10.53 5.33
N LYS A 175 -19.49 -10.03 4.80
CA LYS A 175 -20.81 -10.60 5.07
C LYS A 175 -20.93 -11.92 4.33
N LEU A 176 -20.63 -12.98 5.05
CA LEU A 176 -20.41 -14.31 4.53
C LEU A 176 -21.63 -15.18 4.89
N HIS A 177 -22.46 -15.51 3.89
CA HIS A 177 -23.44 -16.61 3.95
C HIS A 177 -23.29 -17.54 2.72
N ASN A 178 -23.44 -18.86 2.90
CA ASN A 178 -23.36 -19.90 1.85
C ASN A 178 -22.20 -19.78 0.83
N HIS A 179 -20.96 -19.68 1.30
CA HIS A 179 -19.77 -19.56 0.45
C HIS A 179 -18.73 -20.62 0.85
N ILE A 180 -17.96 -21.07 -0.14
CA ILE A 180 -16.87 -22.03 0.05
C ILE A 180 -15.59 -21.22 0.21
N LEU A 181 -14.97 -21.32 1.39
CA LEU A 181 -13.67 -20.71 1.65
C LEU A 181 -12.58 -21.67 1.14
N VAL A 182 -11.87 -21.25 0.10
CA VAL A 182 -10.69 -21.96 -0.37
C VAL A 182 -9.47 -21.45 0.38
N LEU A 183 -8.91 -22.30 1.23
CA LEU A 183 -7.64 -22.07 1.90
C LEU A 183 -6.56 -22.78 1.09
N ASN A 184 -5.56 -22.02 0.61
CA ASN A 184 -4.46 -22.45 -0.25
C ASN A 184 -4.80 -22.59 -1.74
N TRP A 185 -3.93 -22.06 -2.61
CA TRP A 185 -4.05 -22.15 -4.05
C TRP A 185 -3.05 -23.19 -4.58
N ASN A 186 -3.56 -24.37 -4.96
CA ASN A 186 -2.76 -25.44 -5.55
C ASN A 186 -3.22 -25.72 -6.99
N HIS A 187 -2.39 -26.36 -7.80
CA HIS A 187 -2.72 -26.77 -9.18
C HIS A 187 -3.97 -27.66 -9.25
N ASP A 188 -4.25 -28.45 -8.20
CA ASP A 188 -5.42 -29.32 -8.11
C ASP A 188 -6.73 -28.57 -7.81
N LEU A 189 -6.65 -27.28 -7.45
CA LEU A 189 -7.83 -26.47 -7.16
C LEU A 189 -8.57 -26.04 -8.43
N VAL A 190 -7.84 -25.77 -9.51
CA VAL A 190 -8.42 -25.35 -10.79
C VAL A 190 -9.44 -26.35 -11.34
N PRO A 191 -9.17 -27.67 -11.38
CA PRO A 191 -10.17 -28.65 -11.80
C PRO A 191 -11.32 -28.78 -10.79
N ALA A 192 -11.09 -28.65 -9.49
CA ALA A 192 -12.15 -28.70 -8.47
C ALA A 192 -13.13 -27.52 -8.58
N LEU A 193 -12.63 -26.30 -8.86
CA LEU A 193 -13.46 -25.12 -9.11
C LEU A 193 -14.30 -25.21 -10.39
N ARG A 194 -13.88 -25.99 -11.38
CA ARG A 194 -14.68 -26.23 -12.60
C ARG A 194 -15.88 -27.16 -12.38
N GLN A 195 -15.88 -27.90 -11.28
CA GLN A 195 -16.92 -28.90 -10.96
C GLN A 195 -18.00 -28.36 -10.00
N LEU A 196 -17.77 -27.18 -9.41
CA LEU A 196 -18.74 -26.44 -8.60
C LEU A 196 -19.58 -25.52 -9.49
#